data_AF-A0A4S4K5B8-F1
#
_entry.id   AF-A0A4S4K5B8-F1
#
_cell.length_a   1.000
_cell.length_b   1.000
_cell.length_c   1.000
_cell.angle_alpha   90.00
_cell.angle_beta   90.00
_cell.angle_gamma   90.00
#
_symmetry.space_group_name_H-M   'P 1'
#
loop_
_entity.id
_entity.type
_entity.pdbx_description
1 polymer ?
#
loop_
_entity_poly.entity_id
_entity_poly.type
_entity_poly.pdbx_seq_one_letter_code
_entity_poly.pdbx_strand_id
1 'polypeptide(L)'
;MADSDGEDPPLRDVSRTLAVLATADESPIEFMRACANAGIKPIYEPFWRHLSYADIYLSITPDVLHQLYQGVVKHLVSWIKAAYDPAELDARCCRMPPNHNVRLFTKGITSLSRLTGREHGDICRILLGLIIDMRLPDGLSSGPLVRAVRALMDFVYLAQYPIHSDESLAAMEDALQRFHDNKDTFIVLGIRTDFNLPKLHFLRHYLLFIYRFGTTDNFNTEYTERLHIDFAKEAYRASNRKDEYPQMTLWLERKEKVLRHERYVQWCENGRPPLHTINPIHSKHARHIRMSRYPSAKAVPFERLAERYGANDFRNCLARLITQHNHPGASRRELEELSALLPFAFRSVSVYHKARFWENTFSLYRHASDDYNVLHVTPSRLDKRGQEIPGRFDTALVNDGTGGSLGIKGK
;
A
#
# COMPACT_ATOMS: atom_id res chain seq x y z
N MET A 1 -0.45 32.12 -3.62
CA MET A 1 -1.46 32.68 -4.54
C MET A 1 -2.11 31.48 -5.21
N ALA A 2 -3.26 31.06 -4.70
CA ALA A 2 -4.10 30.12 -5.43
C ALA A 2 -4.99 31.02 -6.28
N ASP A 3 -4.76 31.04 -7.59
CA ASP A 3 -5.69 31.70 -8.50
C ASP A 3 -7.06 31.04 -8.35
N SER A 4 -8.07 31.89 -8.17
CA SER A 4 -9.48 31.58 -7.95
C SER A 4 -10.21 31.10 -9.21
N ASP A 5 -9.49 30.97 -10.31
CA ASP A 5 -10.07 30.57 -11.59
C ASP A 5 -9.84 29.07 -11.73
N GLY A 6 -10.93 28.30 -11.73
CA GLY A 6 -10.95 26.83 -11.75
C GLY A 6 -10.36 26.18 -13.01
N GLU A 7 -9.46 26.83 -13.73
CA GLU A 7 -8.67 26.24 -14.78
C GLU A 7 -7.34 25.71 -14.23
N ASP A 8 -6.92 24.55 -14.73
CA ASP A 8 -5.60 24.02 -14.41
C ASP A 8 -4.51 24.89 -15.01
N PRO A 9 -3.50 25.30 -14.21
CA PRO A 9 -2.40 26.10 -14.73
C PRO A 9 -1.76 25.36 -15.90
N PRO A 10 -1.61 26.01 -17.06
CA PRO A 10 -1.09 25.36 -18.25
C PRO A 10 0.32 24.85 -17.99
N LEU A 11 0.65 23.73 -18.64
CA LEU A 11 2.02 23.25 -18.67
C LEU A 11 2.95 24.34 -19.20
N ARG A 12 4.18 24.35 -18.71
CA ARG A 12 5.18 25.30 -19.17
C ARG A 12 5.51 25.02 -20.63
N ASP A 13 5.72 26.10 -21.38
CA ASP A 13 6.17 26.03 -22.76
C ASP A 13 7.63 25.57 -22.82
N VAL A 14 7.86 24.41 -23.44
CA VAL A 14 9.19 23.80 -23.60
C VAL A 14 10.08 24.68 -24.48
N SER A 15 9.56 25.25 -25.56
CA SER A 15 10.32 26.13 -26.46
C SER A 15 10.75 27.41 -25.75
N ARG A 16 9.86 28.03 -24.97
CA ARG A 16 10.20 29.18 -24.12
C ARG A 16 11.27 28.83 -23.09
N THR A 17 11.16 27.65 -22.50
CA THR A 17 12.15 27.17 -21.52
C THR A 17 13.51 26.98 -22.16
N LEU A 18 13.58 26.32 -23.32
CA LEU A 18 14.82 26.13 -24.06
C LEU A 18 15.43 27.47 -24.51
N ALA A 19 14.62 28.45 -24.87
CA ALA A 19 15.09 29.80 -25.20
C ALA A 19 15.76 30.48 -23.99
N VAL A 20 15.18 30.34 -22.79
CA VAL A 20 15.80 30.86 -21.56
C VAL A 20 17.06 30.08 -21.20
N LEU A 21 17.08 28.75 -21.38
CA LEU A 21 18.27 27.94 -21.10
C LEU A 21 19.40 28.18 -22.11
N ALA A 22 19.10 28.66 -23.31
CA ALA A 22 20.10 29.05 -24.31
C ALA A 22 20.86 30.32 -23.95
N THR A 23 20.38 31.16 -23.03
CA THR A 23 21.13 32.33 -22.54
C THR A 23 22.30 31.94 -21.62
N ALA A 24 22.52 30.64 -21.40
CA ALA A 24 23.60 30.17 -20.55
C ALA A 24 25.00 30.40 -21.14
N ASP A 25 25.10 30.66 -22.45
CA ASP A 25 26.34 31.09 -23.11
C ASP A 25 26.61 32.60 -22.93
N GLU A 26 25.69 33.35 -22.30
CA GLU A 26 25.85 34.77 -21.95
C GLU A 26 26.48 34.94 -20.54
N SER A 27 26.28 36.09 -19.90
CA SER A 27 26.75 36.35 -18.53
C SER A 27 26.05 35.42 -17.52
N PRO A 28 26.78 34.79 -16.58
CA PRO A 28 26.18 33.96 -15.53
C PRO A 28 25.10 34.69 -14.70
N ILE A 29 25.24 36.00 -14.52
CA ILE A 29 24.27 36.82 -13.77
C ILE A 29 22.97 36.97 -14.58
N GLU A 30 23.08 37.18 -15.89
CA GLU A 30 21.94 37.33 -16.80
C GLU A 30 21.22 36.00 -16.97
N PHE A 31 21.97 34.90 -17.12
CA PHE A 31 21.42 33.54 -17.15
C PHE A 31 20.62 33.20 -15.88
N MET A 32 21.21 33.45 -14.70
CA MET A 32 20.50 33.22 -13.43
C MET A 32 19.25 34.09 -13.30
N ARG A 33 19.31 35.36 -13.71
CA ARG A 33 18.17 36.28 -13.68
C ARG A 33 17.07 35.85 -14.65
N ALA A 34 17.41 35.46 -15.87
CA ALA A 34 16.47 34.98 -16.88
C ALA A 34 15.76 33.70 -16.40
N CYS A 35 16.52 32.75 -15.83
CA CYS A 35 15.96 31.54 -15.24
C CYS A 35 15.02 31.85 -14.07
N ALA A 36 15.41 32.75 -13.16
CA ALA A 36 14.59 33.14 -12.03
C ALA A 36 13.28 33.82 -12.47
N ASN A 37 13.34 34.73 -13.45
CA ASN A 37 12.17 35.41 -14.02
C ASN A 37 11.21 34.43 -14.72
N ALA A 38 11.75 33.37 -15.32
CA ALA A 38 10.96 32.28 -15.91
C ALA A 38 10.56 31.20 -14.89
N GLY A 39 10.97 31.32 -13.63
CA GLY A 39 10.70 30.35 -12.57
C GLY A 39 11.31 28.96 -12.81
N ILE A 40 12.38 28.85 -13.59
CA ILE A 40 13.09 27.60 -13.89
C ILE A 40 14.43 27.54 -13.15
N LYS A 41 14.96 26.32 -12.97
CA LYS A 41 16.33 26.15 -12.46
C LYS A 41 17.34 26.42 -13.59
N PRO A 42 18.47 27.09 -13.29
CA PRO A 42 19.54 27.31 -14.26
C PRO A 42 20.27 26.00 -14.54
N ILE A 43 19.93 25.34 -15.65
CA ILE A 43 20.53 24.07 -16.10
C ILE A 43 21.24 24.32 -17.42
N TYR A 44 22.57 24.17 -17.44
CA TYR A 44 23.34 24.21 -18.69
C TYR A 44 23.13 22.90 -19.47
N GLU A 45 22.83 23.00 -20.76
CA GLU A 45 22.65 21.85 -21.67
C GLU A 45 21.80 20.72 -21.07
N PRO A 46 20.48 20.95 -20.84
CA PRO A 46 19.63 19.88 -20.33
C PRO A 46 19.62 18.69 -21.29
N PHE A 47 19.77 17.47 -20.77
CA PHE A 47 19.84 16.26 -21.60
C PHE A 47 18.64 16.08 -22.56
N TRP A 48 17.50 16.67 -22.22
CA TRP A 48 16.27 16.61 -23.00
C TRP A 48 16.17 17.67 -24.10
N ARG A 49 17.17 18.56 -24.26
CA ARG A 49 17.20 19.63 -25.28
C ARG A 49 16.90 19.14 -26.69
N HIS A 50 17.42 17.97 -27.04
CA HIS A 50 17.33 17.41 -28.39
C HIS A 50 16.19 16.39 -28.55
N LEU A 51 15.33 16.24 -27.53
CA LEU A 51 14.19 15.34 -27.57
C LEU A 51 12.96 16.09 -28.11
N SER A 52 12.93 16.34 -29.42
CA SER A 52 11.89 17.16 -30.08
C SER A 52 10.45 16.66 -29.94
N TYR A 53 10.26 15.40 -29.56
CA TYR A 53 8.95 14.78 -29.35
C TYR A 53 8.62 14.52 -27.87
N ALA A 54 9.49 14.97 -26.94
CA ALA A 54 9.29 14.78 -25.51
C ALA A 54 8.95 16.11 -24.83
N ASP A 55 7.84 16.14 -24.10
CA ASP A 55 7.53 17.21 -23.17
C ASP A 55 8.05 16.83 -21.77
N ILE A 56 9.10 17.53 -21.33
CA ILE A 56 9.72 17.27 -20.02
C ILE A 56 8.75 17.55 -18.86
N TYR A 57 7.79 18.47 -19.03
CA TYR A 57 6.80 18.79 -18.00
C TYR A 57 5.73 17.72 -17.85
N LEU A 58 5.57 16.86 -18.86
CA LEU A 58 4.74 15.66 -18.81
C LEU A 58 5.52 14.40 -18.40
N SER A 59 6.83 14.50 -18.21
CA SER A 59 7.68 13.34 -17.93
C SER A 59 7.69 12.93 -16.44
N ILE A 60 7.21 13.80 -15.54
CA ILE A 60 7.08 13.49 -14.12
C ILE A 60 5.60 13.15 -13.84
N THR A 61 5.30 11.87 -13.81
CA THR A 61 3.95 11.35 -13.55
C THR A 61 3.61 11.35 -12.04
N PRO A 62 2.33 11.26 -11.68
CA PRO A 62 1.90 11.11 -10.29
C PRO A 62 2.52 9.88 -9.63
N ASP A 63 2.81 9.99 -8.34
CA ASP A 63 3.46 8.92 -7.60
C ASP A 63 2.80 8.73 -6.23
N VAL A 64 2.08 7.62 -6.08
CA VAL A 64 1.30 7.33 -4.87
C VAL A 64 2.22 7.22 -3.65
N LEU A 65 3.39 6.59 -3.78
CA LEU A 65 4.28 6.39 -2.65
C LEU A 65 4.91 7.69 -2.16
N HIS A 66 5.61 8.39 -3.03
CA HIS A 66 6.45 9.53 -2.69
C HIS A 66 5.66 10.83 -2.61
N GLN A 67 4.63 11.01 -3.45
CA GLN A 67 3.81 12.23 -3.40
C GLN A 67 2.67 12.10 -2.39
N LEU A 68 1.88 11.01 -2.44
CA LEU A 68 0.76 10.85 -1.51
C LEU A 68 1.23 10.37 -0.13
N TYR A 69 1.72 9.13 0.00
CA TYR A 69 2.00 8.56 1.32
C TYR A 69 3.17 9.26 2.05
N GLN A 70 4.36 9.32 1.43
CA GLN A 70 5.55 9.95 2.00
C GLN A 70 5.58 11.48 1.83
N GLY A 71 4.56 12.06 1.20
CA GLY A 71 4.39 13.49 1.02
C GLY A 71 3.18 14.01 1.78
N VAL A 72 2.03 14.03 1.12
CA VAL A 72 0.79 14.64 1.64
C VAL A 72 0.32 13.98 2.93
N VAL A 73 0.20 12.64 2.97
CA VAL A 73 -0.23 11.91 4.16
C VAL A 73 0.76 12.08 5.31
N LYS A 74 2.06 12.06 5.03
CA LYS A 74 3.09 12.34 6.04
C LYS A 74 2.89 13.70 6.70
N HIS A 75 2.63 14.74 5.90
CA HIS A 75 2.31 16.08 6.43
C HIS A 75 1.00 16.07 7.21
N LEU A 76 -0.05 15.46 6.66
CA LEU A 76 -1.36 15.38 7.31
C LEU A 76 -1.30 14.72 8.69
N VAL A 77 -0.59 13.59 8.81
CA VAL A 77 -0.36 12.91 10.10
C VAL A 77 0.39 13.83 11.06
N SER A 78 1.37 14.60 10.59
CA SER A 78 2.06 15.58 11.42
C SER A 78 1.14 16.70 11.90
N TRP A 79 0.21 17.17 11.05
CA TRP A 79 -0.75 18.21 11.42
C TRP A 79 -1.76 17.70 12.45
N ILE A 80 -2.24 16.46 12.30
CA ILE A 80 -3.15 15.82 13.26
C ILE A 80 -2.48 15.64 14.62
N LYS A 81 -1.21 15.21 14.65
CA LYS A 81 -0.43 15.12 15.90
C LYS A 81 -0.25 16.47 16.61
N ALA A 82 -0.30 17.58 15.87
CA ALA A 82 -0.22 18.93 16.43
C ALA A 82 -1.60 19.48 16.83
N ALA A 83 -2.67 19.05 16.15
CA ALA A 83 -4.03 19.51 16.39
C ALA A 83 -4.66 18.91 17.66
N TYR A 84 -4.27 17.69 18.01
CA TYR A 84 -4.88 16.93 19.09
C TYR A 84 -3.88 16.54 20.17
N ASP A 85 -4.40 16.23 21.35
CA ASP A 85 -3.59 15.69 22.44
C ASP A 85 -2.93 14.35 22.03
N PRO A 86 -1.59 14.26 22.08
CA PRO A 86 -0.86 13.03 21.72
C PRO A 86 -1.23 11.81 22.56
N ALA A 87 -1.51 12.00 23.85
CA ALA A 87 -1.81 10.90 24.75
C ALA A 87 -3.18 10.29 24.40
N GLU A 88 -4.17 11.12 24.10
CA GLU A 88 -5.48 10.67 23.65
C GLU A 88 -5.42 9.99 22.26
N LEU A 89 -4.65 10.54 21.30
CA LEU A 89 -4.44 9.89 20.00
C LEU A 89 -3.86 8.48 20.15
N ASP A 90 -2.82 8.34 20.97
CA ASP A 90 -2.16 7.06 21.21
C ASP A 90 -3.04 6.10 22.03
N ALA A 91 -3.84 6.60 22.97
CA ALA A 91 -4.80 5.81 23.73
C ALA A 91 -5.88 5.21 22.82
N ARG A 92 -6.44 6.00 21.89
CA ARG A 92 -7.42 5.54 20.91
C ARG A 92 -6.85 4.47 19.98
N CYS A 93 -5.61 4.65 19.51
CA CYS A 93 -4.91 3.63 18.74
C CYS A 93 -4.81 2.29 19.49
N CYS A 94 -4.50 2.34 20.79
CA CYS A 94 -4.38 1.16 21.64
C CYS A 94 -5.73 0.47 21.92
N ARG A 95 -6.84 1.23 21.88
CA ARG A 95 -8.20 0.73 22.16
C ARG A 95 -8.95 0.27 20.92
N MET A 96 -8.36 0.40 19.73
CA MET A 96 -8.96 -0.11 18.50
C MET A 96 -9.25 -1.61 18.64
N PRO A 97 -10.49 -2.05 18.35
CA PRO A 97 -10.82 -3.47 18.42
C PRO A 97 -9.96 -4.26 17.42
N PRO A 98 -9.55 -5.50 17.75
CA PRO A 98 -8.86 -6.36 16.81
C PRO A 98 -9.64 -6.47 15.48
N ASN A 99 -8.94 -6.25 14.37
CA ASN A 99 -9.52 -6.30 13.03
C ASN A 99 -8.54 -6.99 12.09
N HIS A 100 -9.05 -7.78 11.14
CA HIS A 100 -8.23 -8.53 10.20
C HIS A 100 -7.62 -7.66 9.08
N ASN A 101 -8.21 -6.49 8.80
CA ASN A 101 -7.84 -5.61 7.67
C ASN A 101 -7.08 -4.35 8.11
N VAL A 102 -6.82 -4.19 9.41
CA VAL A 102 -6.24 -2.97 9.98
C VAL A 102 -5.07 -3.33 10.89
N ARG A 103 -3.96 -2.62 10.74
CA ARG A 103 -2.81 -2.75 11.65
C ARG A 103 -3.13 -2.12 13.00
N LEU A 104 -2.93 -2.89 14.07
CA LEU A 104 -3.03 -2.39 15.44
C LEU A 104 -1.74 -1.68 15.84
N PHE A 105 -1.85 -0.42 16.27
CA PHE A 105 -0.75 0.38 16.80
C PHE A 105 -0.81 0.37 18.33
N THR A 106 -0.37 -0.72 18.95
CA THR A 106 -0.44 -0.96 20.41
C THR A 106 0.42 -0.04 21.27
N LYS A 107 1.21 0.85 20.64
CA LYS A 107 1.99 1.90 21.30
C LYS A 107 1.64 3.29 20.76
N GLY A 108 0.51 3.41 20.08
CA GLY A 108 0.14 4.63 19.39
C GLY A 108 0.92 4.91 18.11
N ILE A 109 0.65 6.07 17.53
CA ILE A 109 1.26 6.55 16.28
C ILE A 109 2.13 7.79 16.48
N THR A 110 2.04 8.45 17.64
CA THR A 110 2.67 9.75 17.88
C THR A 110 4.19 9.65 17.91
N SER A 111 4.72 8.64 18.61
CA SER A 111 6.18 8.39 18.72
C SER A 111 6.84 7.82 17.46
N LEU A 112 6.06 7.42 16.45
CA LEU A 112 6.61 6.82 15.23
C LEU A 112 7.34 7.86 14.39
N SER A 113 8.56 7.52 13.98
CA SER A 113 9.41 8.31 13.09
C SER A 113 9.92 7.44 11.94
N ARG A 114 10.26 8.09 10.80
CA ARG A 114 10.75 7.41 9.59
C ARG A 114 9.82 6.30 9.09
N LEU A 115 8.53 6.61 9.06
CA LEU A 115 7.49 5.70 8.59
C LEU A 115 7.67 5.38 7.10
N THR A 116 7.44 4.12 6.77
CA THR A 116 7.37 3.64 5.37
C THR A 116 6.04 4.02 4.72
N GLY A 117 5.96 3.96 3.38
CA GLY A 117 4.69 4.17 2.66
C GLY A 117 3.57 3.25 3.14
N ARG A 118 3.90 1.97 3.36
CA ARG A 118 2.99 0.97 3.94
C ARG A 118 2.44 1.40 5.30
N GLU A 119 3.31 1.92 6.17
CA GLU A 119 2.89 2.39 7.49
C GLU A 119 1.99 3.63 7.42
N HIS A 120 2.28 4.54 6.50
CA HIS A 120 1.36 5.65 6.21
C HIS A 120 0.00 5.14 5.72
N GLY A 121 -0.03 4.15 4.82
CA GLY A 121 -1.28 3.51 4.39
C GLY A 121 -2.03 2.82 5.52
N ASP A 122 -1.33 2.16 6.44
CA ASP A 122 -1.94 1.57 7.64
C ASP A 122 -2.55 2.64 8.57
N ILE A 123 -1.88 3.79 8.72
CA ILE A 123 -2.41 4.93 9.49
C ILE A 123 -3.64 5.53 8.81
N CYS A 124 -3.64 5.71 7.49
CA CYS A 124 -4.80 6.23 6.74
C CYS A 124 -6.09 5.45 7.04
N ARG A 125 -6.00 4.12 7.15
CA ARG A 125 -7.16 3.24 7.40
C ARG A 125 -7.84 3.47 8.75
N ILE A 126 -7.12 4.00 9.74
CA ILE A 126 -7.65 4.25 11.09
C ILE A 126 -7.87 5.73 11.38
N LEU A 127 -7.22 6.61 10.62
CA LEU A 127 -7.06 8.02 10.96
C LEU A 127 -8.39 8.72 11.26
N LEU A 128 -9.39 8.53 10.40
CA LEU A 128 -10.72 9.12 10.60
C LEU A 128 -11.42 8.57 11.85
N GLY A 129 -11.33 7.26 12.07
CA GLY A 129 -11.91 6.63 13.27
C GLY A 129 -11.26 7.11 14.56
N LEU A 130 -9.99 7.51 14.53
CA LEU A 130 -9.31 8.09 15.68
C LEU A 130 -9.82 9.50 16.01
N ILE A 131 -10.07 10.34 15.01
CA ILE A 131 -10.28 11.78 15.22
C ILE A 131 -11.74 12.26 15.16
N ILE A 132 -12.68 11.42 14.70
CA ILE A 132 -14.04 11.83 14.33
C ILE A 132 -14.80 12.59 15.44
N ASP A 133 -14.62 12.22 16.69
CA ASP A 133 -15.25 12.79 17.88
C ASP A 133 -14.23 13.48 18.82
N MET A 134 -12.98 13.62 18.39
CA MET A 134 -11.97 14.32 19.19
C MET A 134 -12.24 15.83 19.19
N ARG A 135 -12.15 16.43 20.37
CA ARG A 135 -12.29 17.88 20.56
C ARG A 135 -10.97 18.57 20.26
N LEU A 136 -11.03 19.68 19.54
CA LEU A 136 -9.89 20.56 19.35
C LEU A 136 -9.68 21.45 20.59
N PRO A 137 -8.47 22.01 20.77
CA PRO A 137 -8.21 23.03 21.78
C PRO A 137 -9.20 24.19 21.70
N ASP A 138 -9.38 24.88 22.83
CA ASP A 138 -10.16 26.11 22.93
C ASP A 138 -11.63 26.02 22.47
N GLY A 139 -12.19 24.81 22.44
CA GLY A 139 -13.59 24.57 22.06
C GLY A 139 -13.88 24.73 20.57
N LEU A 140 -12.84 24.79 19.72
CA LEU A 140 -13.00 24.87 18.27
C LEU A 140 -13.72 23.63 17.71
N SER A 141 -14.52 23.84 16.67
CA SER A 141 -15.19 22.74 15.98
C SER A 141 -14.18 21.87 15.23
N SER A 142 -14.17 20.57 15.49
CA SER A 142 -13.37 19.60 14.73
C SER A 142 -13.92 19.34 13.32
N GLY A 143 -15.13 19.81 13.00
CA GLY A 143 -15.81 19.54 11.73
C GLY A 143 -14.99 19.87 10.48
N PRO A 144 -14.47 21.10 10.34
CA PRO A 144 -13.61 21.46 9.20
C PRO A 144 -12.37 20.58 9.09
N LEU A 145 -11.67 20.32 10.21
CA LEU A 145 -10.50 19.45 10.22
C LEU A 145 -10.83 18.03 9.78
N VAL A 146 -11.90 17.43 10.33
CA VAL A 146 -12.34 16.09 9.97
C VAL A 146 -12.72 16.03 8.48
N ARG A 147 -13.40 17.06 7.95
CA ARG A 147 -13.71 17.15 6.51
C ARG A 147 -12.46 17.25 5.65
N ALA A 148 -11.47 18.07 6.03
CA ALA A 148 -10.21 18.20 5.32
C ALA A 148 -9.42 16.88 5.31
N VAL A 149 -9.34 16.19 6.46
CA VAL A 149 -8.69 14.88 6.56
C VAL A 149 -9.42 13.85 5.69
N ARG A 150 -10.75 13.79 5.77
CA ARG A 150 -11.56 12.86 4.97
C ARG A 150 -11.37 13.10 3.48
N ALA A 151 -11.43 14.36 3.06
CA ALA A 151 -11.22 14.76 1.67
C ALA A 151 -9.87 14.28 1.12
N LEU A 152 -8.78 14.43 1.88
CA LEU A 152 -7.48 13.86 1.47
C LEU A 152 -7.46 12.33 1.47
N MET A 153 -8.14 11.66 2.41
CA MET A 153 -8.23 10.19 2.37
C MET A 153 -9.00 9.71 1.15
N ASP A 154 -10.14 10.34 0.83
CA ASP A 154 -10.94 10.06 -0.36
C ASP A 154 -10.08 10.22 -1.62
N PHE A 155 -9.35 11.34 -1.75
CA PHE A 155 -8.43 11.57 -2.86
C PHE A 155 -7.35 10.47 -2.97
N VAL A 156 -6.70 10.14 -1.85
CA VAL A 156 -5.65 9.11 -1.83
C VAL A 156 -6.18 7.75 -2.28
N TYR A 157 -7.37 7.36 -1.82
CA TYR A 157 -7.97 6.08 -2.21
C TYR A 157 -8.45 6.07 -3.66
N LEU A 158 -9.08 7.15 -4.12
CA LEU A 158 -9.51 7.28 -5.51
C LEU A 158 -8.32 7.26 -6.46
N ALA A 159 -7.22 7.95 -6.14
CA ALA A 159 -6.01 7.97 -6.97
C ALA A 159 -5.39 6.59 -7.19
N GLN A 160 -5.70 5.61 -6.33
CA GLN A 160 -5.22 4.23 -6.42
C GLN A 160 -6.19 3.31 -7.17
N TYR A 161 -7.29 3.83 -7.72
CA TYR A 161 -8.21 2.97 -8.47
C TYR A 161 -7.51 2.46 -9.73
N PRO A 162 -7.63 1.15 -10.01
CA PRO A 162 -7.03 0.52 -11.20
C PRO A 162 -7.82 0.84 -12.48
N ILE A 163 -9.04 1.37 -12.33
CA ILE A 163 -9.96 1.72 -13.39
C ILE A 163 -10.73 2.95 -12.92
N HIS A 164 -10.81 3.94 -13.78
CA HIS A 164 -11.59 5.15 -13.55
C HIS A 164 -12.81 5.21 -14.47
N SER A 165 -13.90 5.75 -13.92
CA SER A 165 -15.08 6.20 -14.66
C SER A 165 -15.18 7.71 -14.50
N ASP A 166 -16.02 8.36 -15.30
CA ASP A 166 -16.25 9.80 -15.18
C ASP A 166 -16.74 10.18 -13.77
N GLU A 167 -17.54 9.32 -13.12
CA GLU A 167 -17.99 9.52 -11.75
C GLU A 167 -16.84 9.41 -10.74
N SER A 168 -15.90 8.47 -10.91
CA SER A 168 -14.79 8.33 -9.97
C SER A 168 -13.72 9.42 -10.15
N LEU A 169 -13.59 9.97 -11.36
CA LEU A 169 -12.77 11.15 -11.62
C LEU A 169 -13.40 12.41 -11.05
N ALA A 170 -14.71 12.63 -11.24
CA ALA A 170 -15.44 13.72 -10.62
C ALA A 170 -15.39 13.65 -9.08
N ALA A 171 -15.49 12.46 -8.51
CA ALA A 171 -15.32 12.26 -7.07
C ALA A 171 -13.90 12.59 -6.58
N MET A 172 -12.87 12.36 -7.40
CA MET A 172 -11.49 12.69 -7.06
C MET A 172 -11.27 14.21 -7.06
N GLU A 173 -11.83 14.90 -8.05
CA GLU A 173 -11.83 16.36 -8.12
C GLU A 173 -12.58 16.99 -6.94
N ASP A 174 -13.80 16.50 -6.65
CA ASP A 174 -14.58 16.91 -5.47
C ASP A 174 -13.81 16.69 -4.17
N ALA A 175 -13.11 15.56 -4.03
CA ALA A 175 -12.29 15.29 -2.87
C ALA A 175 -11.16 16.34 -2.71
N LEU A 176 -10.52 16.77 -3.80
CA LEU A 176 -9.51 17.83 -3.73
C LEU A 176 -10.13 19.19 -3.38
N GLN A 177 -11.29 19.51 -3.96
CA GLN A 177 -12.01 20.75 -3.67
C GLN A 177 -12.45 20.81 -2.21
N ARG A 178 -13.07 19.76 -1.68
CA ARG A 178 -13.46 19.66 -0.26
C ARG A 178 -12.27 19.83 0.68
N PHE A 179 -11.08 19.36 0.29
CA PHE A 179 -9.87 19.62 1.07
C PHE A 179 -9.53 21.11 1.05
N HIS A 180 -9.54 21.76 -0.11
CA HIS A 180 -9.27 23.20 -0.22
C HIS A 180 -10.28 24.07 0.53
N ASP A 181 -11.56 23.70 0.54
CA ASP A 181 -12.61 24.43 1.27
C ASP A 181 -12.43 24.36 2.80
N ASN A 182 -11.70 23.36 3.31
CA ASN A 182 -11.61 23.10 4.75
C ASN A 182 -10.18 23.22 5.31
N LYS A 183 -9.13 23.28 4.47
CA LYS A 183 -7.72 23.26 4.92
C LYS A 183 -7.35 24.44 5.82
N ASP A 184 -8.01 25.59 5.70
CA ASP A 184 -7.70 26.78 6.50
C ASP A 184 -7.92 26.57 8.00
N THR A 185 -8.65 25.52 8.39
CA THR A 185 -8.69 25.07 9.79
C THR A 185 -7.31 24.82 10.38
N PHE A 186 -6.31 24.38 9.61
CA PHE A 186 -4.94 24.19 10.11
C PHE A 186 -4.20 25.53 10.27
N ILE A 187 -4.63 26.59 9.58
CA ILE A 187 -4.12 27.95 9.78
C ILE A 187 -4.75 28.55 11.05
N VAL A 188 -6.06 28.40 11.22
CA VAL A 188 -6.78 28.84 12.43
C VAL A 188 -6.19 28.20 13.70
N LEU A 189 -5.79 26.93 13.62
CA LEU A 189 -5.12 26.23 14.73
C LEU A 189 -3.63 26.61 14.91
N GLY A 190 -3.08 27.50 14.08
CA GLY A 190 -1.66 27.89 14.12
C GLY A 190 -0.68 26.79 13.68
N ILE A 191 -1.17 25.68 13.10
CA ILE A 191 -0.35 24.54 12.66
C ILE A 191 0.37 24.86 11.33
N ARG A 192 -0.23 25.73 10.51
CA ARG A 192 0.30 26.15 9.21
C ARG A 192 0.14 27.65 9.02
N THR A 193 1.07 28.24 8.26
CA THR A 193 0.97 29.61 7.74
C THR A 193 0.43 29.64 6.32
N ASP A 194 0.69 28.59 5.56
CA ASP A 194 0.34 28.44 4.15
C ASP A 194 0.33 26.97 3.74
N PHE A 195 -0.02 26.70 2.49
CA PHE A 195 -0.02 25.35 1.88
C PHE A 195 0.86 25.28 0.63
N ASN A 196 1.95 26.06 0.57
CA ASN A 196 2.91 26.08 -0.54
C ASN A 196 3.81 24.84 -0.51
N LEU A 197 3.19 23.67 -0.62
CA LEU A 197 3.85 22.37 -0.62
C LEU A 197 3.78 21.81 -2.05
N PRO A 198 4.93 21.63 -2.74
CA PRO A 198 4.93 21.16 -4.13
C PRO A 198 4.15 19.86 -4.32
N LYS A 199 4.26 18.90 -3.39
CA LYS A 199 3.53 17.63 -3.44
C LYS A 199 2.02 17.79 -3.28
N LEU A 200 1.57 18.80 -2.54
CA LEU A 200 0.14 19.09 -2.37
C LEU A 200 -0.42 19.82 -3.58
N HIS A 201 0.34 20.76 -4.14
CA HIS A 201 -0.02 21.42 -5.40
C HIS A 201 -0.15 20.41 -6.54
N PHE A 202 0.76 19.44 -6.60
CA PHE A 202 0.77 18.41 -7.64
C PHE A 202 -0.49 17.55 -7.68
N LEU A 203 -1.27 17.49 -6.59
CA LEU A 203 -2.55 16.76 -6.56
C LEU A 203 -3.51 17.23 -7.66
N ARG A 204 -3.47 18.52 -8.01
CA ARG A 204 -4.30 19.09 -9.09
C ARG A 204 -4.04 18.41 -10.44
N HIS A 205 -2.81 17.96 -10.68
CA HIS A 205 -2.44 17.37 -11.96
C HIS A 205 -2.81 15.89 -12.08
N TYR A 206 -3.24 15.22 -11.00
CA TYR A 206 -3.51 13.77 -11.05
C TYR A 206 -4.53 13.42 -12.14
N LEU A 207 -5.61 14.19 -12.28
CA LEU A 207 -6.63 13.95 -13.30
C LEU A 207 -6.04 14.07 -14.72
N LEU A 208 -5.29 15.15 -15.00
CA LEU A 208 -4.60 15.34 -16.29
C LEU A 208 -3.73 14.13 -16.65
N PHE A 209 -2.93 13.65 -15.70
CA PHE A 209 -2.05 12.51 -15.92
C PHE A 209 -2.83 11.20 -16.06
N ILE A 210 -3.94 11.02 -15.34
CA ILE A 210 -4.81 9.85 -15.50
C ILE A 210 -5.43 9.82 -16.90
N TYR A 211 -5.91 10.96 -17.40
CA TYR A 211 -6.42 11.07 -18.78
C TYR A 211 -5.36 10.78 -19.84
N ARG A 212 -4.11 11.22 -19.62
CA ARG A 212 -3.03 11.07 -20.61
C ARG A 212 -2.34 9.72 -20.60
N PHE A 213 -2.14 9.14 -19.42
CA PHE A 213 -1.26 7.97 -19.23
C PHE A 213 -1.95 6.78 -18.56
N GLY A 214 -3.24 6.92 -18.23
CA GLY A 214 -4.00 5.90 -17.51
C GLY A 214 -3.79 5.96 -16.00
N THR A 215 -4.22 4.91 -15.32
CA THR A 215 -4.26 4.81 -13.86
C THR A 215 -2.86 4.83 -13.24
N THR A 216 -2.77 5.22 -11.95
CA THR A 216 -1.48 5.53 -11.31
C THR A 216 -0.57 4.32 -11.15
N ASP A 217 -1.12 3.12 -11.19
CA ASP A 217 -0.38 1.86 -11.16
C ASP A 217 0.51 1.65 -12.40
N ASN A 218 0.24 2.31 -13.53
CA ASN A 218 1.08 2.25 -14.73
C ASN A 218 2.46 2.92 -14.55
N PHE A 219 2.60 3.84 -13.60
CA PHE A 219 3.80 4.69 -13.49
C PHE A 219 4.26 4.96 -12.06
N ASN A 220 3.68 4.29 -11.07
CA ASN A 220 4.07 4.38 -9.67
C ASN A 220 5.47 3.78 -9.42
N THR A 221 6.32 4.48 -8.68
CA THR A 221 7.72 4.06 -8.41
C THR A 221 7.85 2.95 -7.37
N GLU A 222 6.76 2.50 -6.75
CA GLU A 222 6.80 1.34 -5.84
C GLU A 222 7.41 0.09 -6.52
N TYR A 223 7.11 -0.12 -7.80
CA TYR A 223 7.69 -1.20 -8.58
C TYR A 223 9.21 -1.04 -8.76
N THR A 224 9.68 0.17 -9.09
CA THR A 224 11.11 0.42 -9.31
C THR A 224 11.89 0.40 -8.00
N GLU A 225 11.33 0.89 -6.89
CA GLU A 225 11.93 0.77 -5.56
C GLU A 225 12.07 -0.69 -5.12
N ARG A 226 11.10 -1.54 -5.48
CA ARG A 226 11.21 -2.98 -5.24
C ARG A 226 12.37 -3.59 -6.02
N LEU A 227 12.47 -3.27 -7.31
CA LEU A 227 13.57 -3.73 -8.15
C LEU A 227 14.93 -3.24 -7.66
N HIS A 228 15.02 -2.09 -6.99
CA HIS A 228 16.27 -1.65 -6.35
C HIS A 228 16.77 -2.63 -5.28
N ILE A 229 15.90 -3.42 -4.64
CA ILE A 229 16.35 -4.47 -3.72
C ILE A 229 17.13 -5.53 -4.49
N ASP A 230 16.52 -6.08 -5.54
CA ASP A 230 17.06 -7.23 -6.26
C ASP A 230 18.20 -6.84 -7.20
N PHE A 231 18.14 -5.64 -7.79
CA PHE A 231 19.10 -5.19 -8.80
C PHE A 231 20.22 -4.32 -8.26
N ALA A 232 19.99 -3.54 -7.21
CA ALA A 232 21.04 -2.71 -6.63
C ALA A 232 21.55 -3.27 -5.30
N LYS A 233 20.67 -3.53 -4.31
CA LYS A 233 21.12 -3.91 -2.95
C LYS A 233 21.74 -5.31 -2.92
N GLU A 234 21.17 -6.30 -3.60
CA GLU A 234 21.76 -7.63 -3.70
C GLU A 234 23.08 -7.63 -4.47
N ALA A 235 23.12 -6.96 -5.63
CA ALA A 235 24.32 -6.81 -6.43
C ALA A 235 25.44 -6.15 -5.62
N TYR A 236 25.13 -5.06 -4.90
CA TYR A 236 26.09 -4.38 -4.03
C TYR A 236 26.60 -5.28 -2.90
N ARG A 237 25.71 -6.04 -2.24
CA ARG A 237 26.09 -7.01 -1.19
C ARG A 237 26.99 -8.12 -1.72
N ALA A 238 26.83 -8.52 -2.98
CA ALA A 238 27.65 -9.53 -3.65
C ALA A 238 29.00 -8.97 -4.14
N SER A 239 29.16 -7.65 -4.20
CA SER A 239 30.43 -7.00 -4.56
C SER A 239 31.42 -6.98 -3.39
N ASN A 240 32.69 -6.71 -3.69
CA ASN A 240 33.70 -6.43 -2.68
C ASN A 240 33.63 -5.00 -2.10
N ARG A 241 32.66 -4.16 -2.56
CA ARG A 241 32.47 -2.75 -2.18
C ARG A 241 33.64 -1.81 -2.54
N LYS A 242 34.45 -2.18 -3.51
CA LYS A 242 35.53 -1.36 -4.08
C LYS A 242 35.37 -1.34 -5.58
N ASP A 243 35.08 -0.17 -6.15
CA ASP A 243 34.74 -0.04 -7.58
C ASP A 243 33.59 -1.01 -7.92
N GLU A 244 32.48 -0.81 -7.22
CA GLU A 244 31.36 -1.73 -7.15
C GLU A 244 30.51 -1.72 -8.43
N TYR A 245 30.45 -0.62 -9.18
CA TYR A 245 29.56 -0.50 -10.33
C TYR A 245 29.83 -1.56 -11.42
N PRO A 246 31.08 -1.78 -11.89
CA PRO A 246 31.35 -2.85 -12.85
C PRO A 246 30.99 -4.25 -12.32
N GLN A 247 31.21 -4.48 -11.03
CA GLN A 247 30.90 -5.76 -10.38
C GLN A 247 29.40 -5.99 -10.29
N MET A 248 28.64 -4.96 -9.92
CA MET A 248 27.18 -5.00 -9.85
C MET A 248 26.57 -5.27 -11.23
N THR A 249 27.04 -4.58 -12.27
CA THR A 249 26.58 -4.79 -13.65
C THR A 249 26.88 -6.20 -14.13
N LEU A 250 28.11 -6.71 -13.89
CA LEU A 250 28.48 -8.09 -14.26
C LEU A 250 27.66 -9.13 -13.48
N TRP A 251 27.36 -8.87 -12.22
CA TRP A 251 26.51 -9.74 -11.40
C TRP A 251 25.08 -9.82 -11.97
N LEU A 252 24.50 -8.68 -12.39
CA LEU A 252 23.19 -8.64 -13.03
C LEU A 252 23.17 -9.40 -14.35
N GLU A 253 24.17 -9.17 -15.21
CA GLU A 253 24.30 -9.84 -16.50
C GLU A 253 24.36 -11.37 -16.34
N ARG A 254 25.13 -11.85 -15.36
CA ARG A 254 25.20 -13.29 -15.04
C ARG A 254 23.87 -13.85 -14.57
N LYS A 255 23.17 -13.13 -13.68
CA LYS A 255 21.85 -13.54 -13.17
C LYS A 255 20.81 -13.61 -14.30
N GLU A 256 20.81 -12.64 -15.21
CA GLU A 256 19.93 -12.65 -16.39
C GLU A 256 20.22 -13.83 -17.32
N LYS A 257 21.50 -14.12 -17.60
CA LYS A 257 21.91 -15.27 -18.43
C LYS A 257 21.46 -16.60 -17.83
N VAL A 258 21.61 -16.78 -16.51
CA VAL A 258 21.15 -17.99 -15.81
C VAL A 258 19.63 -18.13 -15.86
N LEU A 259 18.88 -17.06 -15.56
CA LEU A 259 17.40 -17.08 -15.62
C LEU A 259 16.89 -17.38 -17.04
N ARG A 260 17.54 -16.82 -18.07
CA ARG A 260 17.21 -17.09 -19.47
C ARG A 260 17.48 -18.55 -19.83
N HIS A 261 18.59 -19.12 -19.38
CA HIS A 261 18.92 -20.52 -19.61
C HIS A 261 17.96 -21.47 -18.89
N GLU A 262 17.59 -21.18 -17.65
CA GLU A 262 16.59 -21.94 -16.89
C GLU A 262 15.24 -21.97 -17.63
N ARG A 263 14.75 -20.81 -18.10
CA ARG A 263 13.52 -20.73 -18.91
C ARG A 263 13.62 -21.54 -20.20
N TYR A 264 14.78 -21.56 -20.85
CA TYR A 264 15.02 -22.36 -22.05
C TYR A 264 14.97 -23.87 -21.75
N VAL A 265 15.57 -24.31 -20.64
CA VAL A 265 15.49 -25.72 -20.19
C VAL A 265 14.04 -26.11 -19.92
N GLN A 266 13.29 -25.30 -19.16
CA GLN A 266 11.87 -25.54 -18.89
C GLN A 266 11.04 -25.60 -20.18
N TRP A 267 11.32 -24.73 -21.15
CA TRP A 267 10.66 -24.79 -22.46
C TRP A 267 10.96 -26.10 -23.21
N CYS A 268 12.19 -26.60 -23.12
CA CYS A 268 12.57 -27.89 -23.71
C CYS A 268 11.86 -29.07 -23.03
N GLU A 269 11.82 -29.08 -21.70
CA GLU A 269 11.16 -30.13 -20.90
C GLU A 269 9.65 -30.17 -21.15
N ASN A 270 9.03 -29.03 -21.43
CA ASN A 270 7.60 -28.93 -21.76
C ASN A 270 7.27 -29.32 -23.22
N GLY A 271 8.20 -29.95 -23.94
CA GLY A 271 7.97 -30.40 -25.32
C GLY A 271 8.08 -29.29 -26.36
N ARG A 272 8.80 -28.20 -26.04
CA ARG A 272 9.07 -27.09 -26.96
C ARG A 272 7.78 -26.48 -27.55
N PRO A 273 6.81 -26.09 -26.70
CA PRO A 273 5.56 -25.52 -27.19
C PRO A 273 5.84 -24.26 -28.02
N PRO A 274 4.99 -23.94 -29.02
CA PRO A 274 5.09 -22.68 -29.73
C PRO A 274 5.14 -21.51 -28.75
N LEU A 275 6.06 -20.57 -28.98
CA LEU A 275 6.15 -19.37 -28.17
C LEU A 275 4.94 -18.48 -28.49
N HIS A 276 3.89 -18.58 -27.67
CA HIS A 276 2.81 -17.62 -27.70
C HIS A 276 3.28 -16.31 -27.07
N THR A 277 2.95 -15.17 -27.68
CA THR A 277 3.15 -13.86 -27.07
C THR A 277 2.23 -13.75 -25.86
N ILE A 278 2.71 -14.20 -24.70
CA ILE A 278 1.98 -14.06 -23.44
C ILE A 278 2.05 -12.57 -23.09
N ASN A 279 0.91 -11.88 -23.09
CA ASN A 279 0.81 -10.58 -22.43
C ASN A 279 1.01 -10.83 -20.92
N PRO A 280 2.13 -10.40 -20.30
CA PRO A 280 2.49 -10.77 -18.92
C PRO A 280 1.45 -10.31 -17.89
N ILE A 281 0.59 -9.36 -18.26
CA ILE A 281 -0.55 -8.87 -17.47
C ILE A 281 -1.53 -10.02 -17.12
N HIS A 282 -1.58 -11.10 -17.91
CA HIS A 282 -2.50 -12.22 -17.69
C HIS A 282 -1.85 -13.48 -17.10
N SER A 283 -0.57 -13.44 -16.70
CA SER A 283 0.02 -14.59 -16.03
C SER A 283 -0.63 -14.76 -14.64
N LYS A 284 -1.51 -15.76 -14.51
CA LYS A 284 -2.09 -16.12 -13.21
C LYS A 284 -0.95 -16.61 -12.33
N HIS A 285 -0.48 -15.78 -11.42
CA HIS A 285 0.41 -16.24 -10.37
C HIS A 285 -0.30 -17.35 -9.58
N ALA A 286 0.35 -18.51 -9.46
CA ALA A 286 -0.16 -19.61 -8.66
C ALA A 286 -0.36 -19.12 -7.22
N ARG A 287 -1.54 -19.40 -6.65
CA ARG A 287 -1.81 -19.18 -5.22
C ARG A 287 -0.74 -19.96 -4.45
N HIS A 288 0.13 -19.27 -3.75
CA HIS A 288 1.11 -19.92 -2.89
C HIS A 288 0.94 -19.46 -1.45
N ILE A 289 0.70 -20.42 -0.57
CA ILE A 289 0.79 -20.22 0.87
C ILE A 289 2.26 -20.37 1.25
N ARG A 290 2.82 -19.33 1.85
CA ARG A 290 4.16 -19.31 2.42
C ARG A 290 4.07 -19.41 3.94
N MET A 291 4.31 -20.60 4.45
CA MET A 291 4.35 -20.89 5.89
C MET A 291 5.69 -21.52 6.28
N SER A 292 6.03 -21.48 7.57
CA SER A 292 7.20 -22.20 8.06
C SER A 292 7.02 -23.70 7.80
N ARG A 293 8.11 -24.41 7.49
CA ARG A 293 8.06 -25.86 7.28
C ARG A 293 7.65 -26.64 8.54
N TYR A 294 7.91 -26.06 9.70
CA TYR A 294 7.61 -26.64 11.00
C TYR A 294 6.63 -25.76 11.78
N PRO A 295 5.73 -26.36 12.58
CA PRO A 295 4.76 -25.61 13.36
C PRO A 295 5.45 -24.84 14.49
N SER A 296 4.91 -23.67 14.81
CA SER A 296 5.37 -22.85 15.94
C SER A 296 5.10 -23.54 17.28
N ALA A 297 4.01 -24.30 17.36
CA ALA A 297 3.71 -25.20 18.48
C ALA A 297 3.28 -26.57 17.94
N LYS A 298 3.99 -27.63 18.30
CA LYS A 298 3.81 -28.97 17.69
C LYS A 298 2.51 -29.67 18.10
N ALA A 299 2.09 -29.51 19.35
CA ALA A 299 0.91 -30.16 19.90
C ALA A 299 0.21 -29.22 20.88
N VAL A 300 -0.81 -28.52 20.42
CA VAL A 300 -1.66 -27.65 21.22
C VAL A 300 -2.98 -28.36 21.48
N PRO A 301 -3.33 -28.67 22.75
CA PRO A 301 -4.61 -29.28 23.09
C PRO A 301 -5.80 -28.41 22.65
N PHE A 302 -6.93 -29.03 22.34
CA PHE A 302 -8.14 -28.31 21.93
C PHE A 302 -8.64 -27.31 22.97
N GLU A 303 -8.55 -27.66 24.25
CA GLU A 303 -8.92 -26.80 25.37
C GLU A 303 -8.06 -25.53 25.38
N ARG A 304 -6.75 -25.69 25.13
CA ARG A 304 -5.80 -24.58 25.07
C ARG A 304 -6.01 -23.68 23.84
N LEU A 305 -6.57 -24.20 22.75
CA LEU A 305 -6.96 -23.39 21.59
C LEU A 305 -8.11 -22.43 21.94
N ALA A 306 -9.11 -22.92 22.66
CA ALA A 306 -10.19 -22.07 23.15
C ALA A 306 -9.66 -21.03 24.16
N GLU A 307 -9.01 -21.50 25.22
CA GLU A 307 -8.58 -20.65 26.34
C GLU A 307 -7.56 -19.58 25.96
N ARG A 308 -6.56 -19.92 25.12
CA ARG A 308 -5.43 -19.03 24.86
C ARG A 308 -5.41 -18.45 23.47
N TYR A 309 -5.95 -19.12 22.46
CA TYR A 309 -5.93 -18.61 21.10
C TYR A 309 -7.24 -17.91 20.72
N GLY A 310 -8.32 -18.14 21.47
CA GLY A 310 -9.66 -17.61 21.17
C GLY A 310 -10.46 -18.48 20.17
N ALA A 311 -10.03 -19.71 19.92
CA ALA A 311 -10.70 -20.65 19.01
C ALA A 311 -11.72 -21.51 19.76
N ASN A 312 -12.77 -20.87 20.28
CA ASN A 312 -13.69 -21.43 21.28
C ASN A 312 -14.43 -22.72 20.84
N ASP A 313 -14.71 -22.88 19.55
CA ASP A 313 -15.47 -24.02 19.01
C ASP A 313 -14.66 -24.93 18.10
N PHE A 314 -13.32 -24.91 18.21
CA PHE A 314 -12.44 -25.59 17.25
C PHE A 314 -12.80 -27.06 17.03
N ARG A 315 -13.05 -27.82 18.11
CA ARG A 315 -13.41 -29.25 18.02
C ARG A 315 -14.70 -29.46 17.24
N ASN A 316 -15.73 -28.67 17.52
CA ASN A 316 -17.05 -28.79 16.89
C ASN A 316 -16.98 -28.38 15.41
N CYS A 317 -16.27 -27.29 15.11
CA CYS A 317 -16.04 -26.84 13.73
C CYS A 317 -15.24 -27.88 12.92
N LEU A 318 -14.20 -28.48 13.52
CA LEU A 318 -13.42 -29.54 12.87
C LEU A 318 -14.27 -30.79 12.63
N ALA A 319 -15.12 -31.17 13.60
CA ALA A 319 -16.03 -32.30 13.44
C ALA A 319 -17.00 -32.08 12.28
N ARG A 320 -17.64 -30.91 12.24
CA ARG A 320 -18.54 -30.51 11.15
C ARG A 320 -17.82 -30.52 9.80
N LEU A 321 -16.61 -29.97 9.72
CA LEU A 321 -15.81 -29.97 8.48
C LEU A 321 -15.53 -31.39 7.97
N ILE A 322 -15.08 -32.29 8.85
CA ILE A 322 -14.79 -33.68 8.49
C ILE A 322 -16.07 -34.41 8.06
N THR A 323 -17.16 -34.25 8.81
CA THR A 323 -18.45 -34.86 8.50
C THR A 323 -19.00 -34.35 7.17
N GLN A 324 -18.94 -33.04 6.90
CA GLN A 324 -19.37 -32.45 5.64
C GLN A 324 -18.53 -32.95 4.46
N HIS A 325 -17.22 -33.11 4.65
CA HIS A 325 -16.33 -33.66 3.63
C HIS A 325 -16.67 -35.12 3.30
N ASN A 326 -16.97 -35.94 4.31
CA ASN A 326 -17.32 -37.35 4.14
C ASN A 326 -18.76 -37.55 3.63
N HIS A 327 -19.65 -36.59 3.87
CA HIS A 327 -21.08 -36.65 3.51
C HIS A 327 -21.54 -35.39 2.77
N PRO A 328 -21.05 -35.13 1.54
CA PRO A 328 -21.30 -33.88 0.82
C PRO A 328 -22.76 -33.65 0.39
N GLY A 329 -23.63 -34.66 0.50
CA GLY A 329 -25.07 -34.57 0.21
C GLY A 329 -25.97 -34.55 1.44
N ALA A 330 -25.40 -34.63 2.66
CA ALA A 330 -26.18 -34.62 3.89
C ALA A 330 -26.82 -33.25 4.13
N SER A 331 -28.06 -33.27 4.61
CA SER A 331 -28.74 -32.07 5.07
C SER A 331 -28.05 -31.47 6.29
N ARG A 332 -28.29 -30.18 6.55
CA ARG A 332 -27.72 -29.48 7.71
C ARG A 332 -28.00 -30.20 9.03
N ARG A 333 -29.19 -30.79 9.18
CA ARG A 333 -29.58 -31.53 10.39
C ARG A 333 -28.78 -32.81 10.55
N GLU A 334 -28.64 -33.59 9.48
CA GLU A 334 -27.85 -34.82 9.48
C GLU A 334 -26.37 -34.54 9.78
N LEU A 335 -25.82 -33.43 9.26
CA LEU A 335 -24.45 -33.02 9.57
C LEU A 335 -24.24 -32.70 11.06
N GLU A 336 -25.19 -32.05 11.71
CA GLU A 336 -25.12 -31.77 13.16
C GLU A 336 -25.16 -33.08 13.98
N GLU A 337 -26.07 -33.99 13.64
CA GLU A 337 -26.21 -35.28 14.32
C GLU A 337 -24.95 -36.15 14.15
N LEU A 338 -24.41 -36.24 12.93
CA LEU A 338 -23.21 -37.02 12.61
C LEU A 338 -21.93 -36.40 13.19
N SER A 339 -21.80 -35.07 13.17
CA SER A 339 -20.61 -34.40 13.72
C SER A 339 -20.53 -34.45 15.25
N ALA A 340 -21.67 -34.46 15.94
CA ALA A 340 -21.72 -34.60 17.40
C ALA A 340 -21.14 -35.94 17.87
N LEU A 341 -21.30 -37.00 17.07
CA LEU A 341 -20.86 -38.36 17.38
C LEU A 341 -19.45 -38.69 16.86
N LEU A 342 -18.80 -37.78 16.13
CA LEU A 342 -17.51 -38.05 15.51
C LEU A 342 -16.39 -38.23 16.56
N PRO A 343 -15.77 -39.41 16.66
CA PRO A 343 -14.68 -39.64 17.59
C PRO A 343 -13.37 -39.08 17.03
N PHE A 344 -12.64 -38.30 17.82
CA PHE A 344 -11.27 -37.90 17.50
C PHE A 344 -10.28 -38.83 18.20
N ALA A 345 -9.39 -39.46 17.42
CA ALA A 345 -8.28 -40.26 17.95
C ALA A 345 -7.12 -39.40 18.50
N PHE A 346 -7.22 -38.08 18.41
CA PHE A 346 -6.24 -37.11 18.89
C PHE A 346 -6.95 -35.95 19.61
N ARG A 347 -6.23 -35.29 20.52
CA ARG A 347 -6.75 -34.14 21.30
C ARG A 347 -5.96 -32.86 21.11
N SER A 348 -4.98 -32.88 20.21
CA SER A 348 -4.09 -31.75 19.97
C SER A 348 -3.74 -31.62 18.49
N VAL A 349 -3.44 -30.40 18.07
CA VAL A 349 -3.03 -30.08 16.70
C VAL A 349 -1.76 -29.25 16.70
N SER A 350 -1.02 -29.33 15.59
CA SER A 350 0.06 -28.41 15.32
C SER A 350 -0.48 -27.03 14.97
N VAL A 351 0.10 -25.99 15.57
CA VAL A 351 -0.27 -24.59 15.34
C VAL A 351 0.88 -23.83 14.70
N TYR A 352 0.58 -23.18 13.59
CA TYR A 352 1.46 -22.24 12.91
C TYR A 352 1.03 -20.83 13.30
N HIS A 353 1.87 -20.10 14.03
CA HIS A 353 1.48 -18.77 14.54
C HIS A 353 1.35 -17.72 13.45
N LYS A 354 1.88 -18.01 12.25
CA LYS A 354 1.88 -17.10 11.12
C LYS A 354 1.80 -17.90 9.81
N ALA A 355 0.80 -17.61 8.99
CA ALA A 355 0.73 -18.09 7.62
C ALA A 355 0.64 -16.89 6.68
N ARG A 356 1.51 -16.83 5.68
CA ARG A 356 1.49 -15.77 4.65
C ARG A 356 0.85 -16.35 3.40
N PHE A 357 -0.07 -15.64 2.77
CA PHE A 357 -0.73 -16.11 1.56
C PHE A 357 -0.95 -14.96 0.59
N TRP A 358 -0.96 -15.28 -0.69
CA TRP A 358 -1.17 -14.32 -1.76
C TRP A 358 -2.59 -14.50 -2.33
N GLU A 359 -3.36 -13.41 -2.38
CA GLU A 359 -4.72 -13.41 -2.93
C GLU A 359 -4.72 -12.86 -4.36
N ASN A 360 -4.98 -13.73 -5.34
CA ASN A 360 -4.91 -13.39 -6.76
C ASN A 360 -5.93 -12.33 -7.19
N THR A 361 -7.03 -12.19 -6.46
CA THR A 361 -8.10 -11.22 -6.78
C THR A 361 -7.68 -9.78 -6.48
N PHE A 362 -6.68 -9.58 -5.63
CA PHE A 362 -6.13 -8.25 -5.31
C PHE A 362 -5.17 -7.71 -6.38
N SER A 363 -4.71 -8.57 -7.29
CA SER A 363 -3.90 -8.11 -8.42
C SER A 363 -4.65 -7.07 -9.24
N LEU A 364 -5.99 -7.12 -9.31
CA LEU A 364 -6.80 -6.11 -9.98
C LEU A 364 -6.78 -4.72 -9.33
N TYR A 365 -6.30 -4.53 -8.09
CA TYR A 365 -6.42 -3.26 -7.35
C TYR A 365 -5.13 -2.75 -6.69
N ARG A 366 -4.04 -3.53 -6.67
CA ARG A 366 -2.77 -3.10 -6.07
C ARG A 366 -1.58 -3.76 -6.77
N HIS A 367 -1.24 -3.28 -7.95
CA HIS A 367 -0.16 -3.81 -8.79
C HIS A 367 1.27 -3.49 -8.32
N ALA A 368 1.51 -3.23 -7.03
CA ALA A 368 2.85 -2.89 -6.56
C ALA A 368 3.29 -3.55 -5.24
N SER A 369 2.50 -4.47 -4.69
CA SER A 369 2.94 -5.23 -3.53
C SER A 369 2.67 -6.71 -3.73
N ASP A 370 3.73 -7.53 -3.67
CA ASP A 370 3.67 -8.88 -3.11
C ASP A 370 3.25 -8.79 -1.63
N ASP A 371 2.11 -8.16 -1.35
CA ASP A 371 1.52 -8.07 -0.03
C ASP A 371 0.91 -9.42 0.24
N TYR A 372 1.73 -10.29 0.84
CA TYR A 372 1.18 -11.44 1.51
C TYR A 372 0.24 -10.94 2.61
N ASN A 373 -1.03 -11.34 2.51
CA ASN A 373 -1.89 -11.32 3.67
C ASN A 373 -1.34 -12.31 4.70
N VAL A 374 -1.49 -11.98 5.96
CA VAL A 374 -0.90 -12.76 7.05
C VAL A 374 -2.00 -13.16 8.01
N LEU A 375 -2.22 -14.46 8.16
CA LEU A 375 -3.03 -15.00 9.23
C LEU A 375 -2.18 -15.15 10.48
N HIS A 376 -2.68 -14.63 11.59
CA HIS A 376 -2.11 -14.78 12.90
C HIS A 376 -2.92 -15.73 13.76
N VAL A 377 -2.23 -16.71 14.35
CA VAL A 377 -2.80 -17.63 15.33
C VAL A 377 -1.86 -17.65 16.53
N THR A 378 -1.94 -16.66 17.41
CA THR A 378 -1.02 -16.49 18.54
C THR A 378 -1.74 -16.64 19.87
N PRO A 379 -1.15 -17.34 20.87
CA PRO A 379 -1.77 -17.46 22.18
C PRO A 379 -1.70 -16.13 22.95
N SER A 380 -2.58 -15.98 23.93
CA SER A 380 -2.48 -14.92 24.94
C SER A 380 -1.14 -15.02 25.67
N ARG A 381 -0.58 -13.85 26.00
CA ARG A 381 0.72 -13.72 26.64
C ARG A 381 0.77 -12.46 27.48
N LEU A 382 1.69 -12.41 28.43
CA LEU A 382 1.98 -11.17 29.15
C LEU A 382 3.01 -10.35 28.37
N ASP A 383 2.84 -9.03 28.37
CA ASP A 383 3.83 -8.09 27.87
C ASP A 383 4.97 -7.88 28.89
N LYS A 384 5.95 -7.03 28.55
CA LYS A 384 7.09 -6.74 29.44
C LYS A 384 6.69 -6.06 30.75
N ARG A 385 5.47 -5.55 30.85
CA ARG A 385 4.91 -4.84 32.01
C ARG A 385 3.93 -5.71 32.79
N GLY A 386 3.78 -6.98 32.43
CA GLY A 386 2.85 -7.91 33.07
C GLY A 386 1.39 -7.75 32.64
N GLN A 387 1.11 -6.94 31.61
CA GLN A 387 -0.23 -6.77 31.08
C GLN A 387 -0.57 -7.91 30.10
N GLU A 388 -1.80 -8.44 30.20
CA GLU A 388 -2.27 -9.48 29.29
C GLU A 388 -2.49 -8.92 27.88
N ILE A 389 -1.80 -9.53 26.92
CA ILE A 389 -2.06 -9.41 25.49
C ILE A 389 -2.98 -10.58 25.12
N PRO A 390 -4.22 -10.32 24.66
CA PRO A 390 -5.14 -11.38 24.32
C PRO A 390 -4.62 -12.24 23.17
N GLY A 391 -5.09 -13.48 23.12
CA GLY A 391 -4.86 -14.36 21.99
C GLY A 391 -5.45 -13.78 20.70
N ARG A 392 -4.90 -14.19 19.57
CA ARG A 392 -5.39 -13.82 18.24
C ARG A 392 -5.57 -15.08 17.42
N PHE A 393 -6.75 -15.24 16.83
CA PHE A 393 -7.08 -16.29 15.89
C PHE A 393 -7.76 -15.65 14.68
N ASP A 394 -7.03 -15.49 13.59
CA ASP A 394 -7.56 -14.94 12.34
C ASP A 394 -8.28 -16.03 11.53
N THR A 395 -9.42 -15.67 10.93
CA THR A 395 -10.16 -16.55 10.01
C THR A 395 -9.93 -16.15 8.56
N ALA A 396 -9.83 -17.14 7.67
CA ALA A 396 -9.76 -16.93 6.22
C ALA A 396 -10.79 -17.80 5.50
N LEU A 397 -11.31 -17.31 4.38
CA LEU A 397 -12.10 -18.10 3.45
C LEU A 397 -11.16 -18.80 2.48
N VAL A 398 -11.31 -20.11 2.32
CA VAL A 398 -10.48 -20.94 1.44
C VAL A 398 -11.36 -21.47 0.31
N ASN A 399 -11.04 -21.12 -0.93
CA ASN A 399 -11.70 -21.70 -2.10
C ASN A 399 -11.06 -23.06 -2.40
N ASP A 400 -11.82 -24.13 -2.13
CA ASP A 400 -11.44 -25.53 -2.32
C ASP A 400 -11.52 -26.02 -3.79
N GLY A 401 -11.85 -25.13 -4.72
CA GLY A 401 -12.02 -25.43 -6.15
C GLY A 401 -13.46 -25.32 -6.63
N THR A 402 -14.44 -25.17 -5.73
CA THR A 402 -15.87 -25.09 -6.07
C THR A 402 -16.47 -23.68 -6.01
N GLY A 403 -15.74 -22.71 -5.44
CA GLY A 403 -16.19 -21.33 -5.28
C GLY A 403 -15.96 -20.47 -6.54
N GLY A 404 -16.90 -19.56 -6.82
CA GLY A 404 -16.77 -18.54 -7.87
C GLY A 404 -15.66 -17.51 -7.60
N SER A 405 -15.36 -16.66 -8.59
CA SER A 405 -14.37 -15.58 -8.46
C SER A 405 -14.84 -14.39 -7.61
N LEU A 406 -16.15 -14.29 -7.37
CA LEU A 406 -16.80 -13.25 -6.56
C LEU A 406 -17.93 -13.86 -5.72
N GLY A 407 -18.06 -13.40 -4.48
CA GLY A 407 -19.09 -13.84 -3.54
C GLY A 407 -18.72 -15.07 -2.71
N ILE A 408 -19.61 -15.45 -1.78
CA ILE A 408 -19.43 -16.59 -0.86
C ILE A 408 -20.14 -17.85 -1.40
N LYS A 409 -20.45 -17.89 -2.71
CA LYS A 409 -21.12 -19.02 -3.35
C LYS A 409 -20.07 -20.04 -3.85
N GLY A 410 -20.12 -21.21 -3.23
CA GLY A 410 -19.34 -22.42 -3.42
C GLY A 410 -19.97 -23.50 -2.53
N LYS A 411 -19.60 -24.78 -2.68
CA LYS A 411 -20.19 -25.83 -1.83
C LYS A 411 -19.86 -25.64 -0.35
#